data_AF-A0A1K1SR38-F1
#
_entry.id   AF-A0A1K1SR38-F1
#
_cell.length_a   1.000
_cell.length_b   1.000
_cell.length_c   1.000
_cell.angle_alpha   90.00
_cell.angle_beta   90.00
_cell.angle_gamma   90.00
#
_symmetry.space_group_name_H-M   'P 1'
#
loop_
_entity.id
_entity.type
_entity.pdbx_description
1 polymer ?
#
loop_
_entity_poly.entity_id
_entity_poly.type
_entity_poly.pdbx_seq_one_letter_code
_entity_poly.pdbx_strand_id
1 'polypeptide(L)'
;FPVAYILKPQIEERMENVITQNDLKMFRLQLLNDIRQIVDEKLSAMSAPIVNDWIKAGTARKILDMSPGSLQNLSIAGRIRFKKIRGSYYYNLKDINNLFK
;
A
#
# COMPACT_ATOMS: atom_id res chain seq x y z
N PHE A 1 -30.67 -13.41 -57.81
CA PHE A 1 -30.61 -13.22 -56.35
C PHE A 1 -29.18 -12.92 -55.88
N PRO A 2 -28.68 -11.65 -55.95
CA PRO A 2 -27.32 -11.31 -55.51
C PRO A 2 -27.24 -10.41 -54.25
N VAL A 3 -28.36 -9.90 -53.73
CA VAL A 3 -28.37 -8.86 -52.67
C VAL A 3 -27.74 -9.33 -51.34
N ALA A 4 -27.84 -10.63 -51.02
CA ALA A 4 -27.31 -11.19 -49.78
C ALA A 4 -25.76 -11.14 -49.68
N TYR A 5 -25.04 -11.17 -50.81
CA TYR A 5 -23.57 -11.14 -50.80
C TYR A 5 -23.01 -9.73 -50.60
N ILE A 6 -23.75 -8.70 -51.01
CA ILE A 6 -23.34 -7.29 -50.90
C ILE A 6 -23.55 -6.78 -49.47
N LEU A 7 -24.60 -7.25 -48.77
CA LEU A 7 -24.95 -6.79 -47.43
C LEU A 7 -24.19 -7.48 -46.30
N LYS A 8 -23.71 -8.72 -46.48
CA LYS A 8 -22.96 -9.47 -45.45
C LYS A 8 -21.77 -8.72 -44.85
N PRO A 9 -20.81 -8.21 -45.64
CA PRO A 9 -19.63 -7.53 -45.09
C PRO A 9 -20.00 -6.26 -44.33
N GLN A 10 -20.99 -5.51 -44.83
CA GLN A 10 -21.44 -4.27 -44.18
C GLN A 10 -22.28 -4.52 -42.92
N ILE A 11 -22.93 -5.68 -42.82
CA ILE A 11 -23.63 -6.10 -41.60
C ILE A 11 -22.62 -6.58 -40.55
N GLU A 12 -21.59 -7.34 -40.94
CA GLU A 12 -20.51 -7.79 -40.05
C GLU A 12 -19.70 -6.60 -39.48
N GLU A 13 -19.31 -5.64 -40.33
CA GLU A 13 -18.62 -4.40 -39.90
C GLU A 13 -19.47 -3.54 -38.94
N ARG A 14 -20.80 -3.51 -39.15
CA ARG A 14 -21.72 -2.83 -38.24
C ARG A 14 -21.85 -3.57 -36.91
N MET A 15 -21.76 -4.89 -36.88
CA MET A 15 -21.81 -5.67 -35.63
C MET A 15 -20.54 -5.49 -34.79
N GLU A 16 -19.36 -5.33 -35.42
CA GLU A 16 -18.11 -5.06 -34.70
C GLU A 16 -18.12 -3.74 -33.92
N ASN A 17 -18.96 -2.77 -34.34
CA ASN A 17 -19.09 -1.47 -33.70
C ASN A 17 -20.31 -1.35 -32.75
N VAL A 18 -21.04 -2.45 -32.52
CA VAL A 18 -22.16 -2.46 -31.56
C VAL A 18 -21.63 -2.73 -30.17
N ILE A 19 -21.64 -1.70 -29.33
CA ILE A 19 -21.36 -1.84 -27.90
C ILE A 19 -22.52 -2.61 -27.26
N THR A 20 -22.22 -3.78 -26.69
CA THR A 20 -23.20 -4.57 -25.96
C THR A 20 -23.25 -4.17 -24.49
N GLN A 21 -24.31 -4.56 -23.78
CA GLN A 21 -24.39 -4.40 -22.32
C GLN A 21 -23.26 -5.17 -21.59
N ASN A 22 -22.80 -6.28 -22.16
CA ASN A 22 -21.70 -7.04 -21.59
C ASN A 22 -20.38 -6.26 -21.67
N ASP A 23 -20.12 -5.58 -22.78
CA ASP A 23 -18.91 -4.77 -22.96
C ASP A 23 -18.87 -3.62 -21.94
N LEU A 24 -20.00 -2.97 -21.70
CA LEU A 24 -20.12 -1.93 -20.66
C LEU A 24 -19.87 -2.50 -19.25
N LYS A 25 -20.36 -3.71 -18.97
CA LYS A 25 -20.14 -4.38 -17.68
C LYS A 25 -18.67 -4.73 -17.49
N MET A 26 -18.02 -5.24 -18.53
CA MET A 26 -16.58 -5.56 -18.53
C MET A 26 -15.73 -4.30 -18.36
N PHE A 27 -16.04 -3.24 -19.11
CA PHE A 27 -15.39 -1.95 -18.97
C PHE A 27 -15.51 -1.39 -17.55
N ARG A 28 -16.71 -1.43 -16.95
CA ARG A 28 -16.92 -1.00 -15.56
C ARG A 28 -16.06 -1.78 -14.58
N LEU A 29 -15.96 -3.10 -14.74
CA LEU A 29 -15.14 -3.95 -13.87
C LEU A 29 -13.66 -3.66 -14.03
N GLN A 30 -13.16 -3.51 -15.26
CA GLN A 30 -11.78 -3.13 -15.55
C GLN A 30 -11.45 -1.77 -14.94
N LEU A 31 -12.28 -0.76 -15.20
CA LEU A 31 -12.10 0.59 -14.66
C LEU A 31 -12.05 0.60 -13.13
N LEU A 32 -12.95 -0.13 -12.46
CA LEU A 32 -12.95 -0.21 -11.00
C LEU A 32 -11.70 -0.92 -10.46
N ASN A 33 -11.21 -1.95 -11.15
CA ASN A 33 -9.96 -2.62 -10.78
C ASN A 33 -8.75 -1.70 -10.97
N ASP A 34 -8.69 -0.94 -12.08
CA ASP A 34 -7.60 -0.01 -12.34
C ASP A 34 -7.56 1.11 -11.30
N ILE A 35 -8.73 1.68 -10.96
CA ILE A 35 -8.85 2.68 -9.89
C ILE A 35 -8.38 2.09 -8.56
N ARG A 36 -8.80 0.87 -8.24
CA ARG A 36 -8.39 0.19 -7.01
C ARG A 36 -6.88 -0.01 -6.97
N GLN A 37 -6.28 -0.46 -8.08
CA GLN A 37 -4.85 -0.66 -8.18
C GLN A 37 -4.09 0.66 -7.97
N ILE A 38 -4.51 1.75 -8.60
CA ILE A 38 -3.89 3.08 -8.42
C ILE A 38 -3.99 3.54 -6.95
N VAL A 39 -5.14 3.33 -6.33
CA VAL A 39 -5.35 3.68 -4.91
C VAL A 39 -4.48 2.81 -4.02
N ASP A 40 -4.43 1.50 -4.22
CA ASP A 40 -3.63 0.57 -3.45
C ASP A 40 -2.13 0.83 -3.65
N GLU A 41 -1.68 1.14 -4.86
CA GLU A 41 -0.30 1.56 -5.15
C GLU A 41 0.04 2.86 -4.42
N LYS A 42 -0.84 3.88 -4.48
CA LYS A 42 -0.60 5.14 -3.78
C LYS A 42 -0.64 4.97 -2.26
N LEU A 43 -1.56 4.18 -1.74
CA LEU A 43 -1.59 3.82 -0.32
C LEU A 43 -0.36 3.02 0.07
N SER A 44 0.09 2.08 -0.76
CA SER A 44 1.32 1.30 -0.59
C SER A 44 2.59 2.09 -0.82
N ALA A 45 2.55 3.25 -1.49
CA ALA A 45 3.66 4.19 -1.59
C ALA A 45 3.68 5.17 -0.40
N MET A 46 2.49 5.49 0.13
CA MET A 46 2.33 6.17 1.42
C MET A 46 2.62 5.24 2.62
N SER A 47 2.52 3.94 2.43
CA SER A 47 2.84 2.89 3.42
C SER A 47 4.05 2.01 3.05
N ALA A 48 4.71 2.28 1.92
CA ALA A 48 6.10 1.94 1.69
C ALA A 48 6.84 2.62 2.83
N PRO A 49 7.75 1.93 3.55
CA PRO A 49 8.16 2.33 4.88
C PRO A 49 9.01 3.60 4.86
N ILE A 50 8.35 4.73 4.68
CA ILE A 50 8.66 6.06 5.20
C ILE A 50 7.89 6.19 6.53
N VAL A 51 7.64 5.07 7.22
CA VAL A 51 7.36 5.13 8.66
C VAL A 51 8.65 5.60 9.28
N ASN A 52 8.59 6.69 10.05
CA ASN A 52 9.69 7.15 10.88
C ASN A 52 10.21 5.96 11.69
N ASP A 53 11.24 5.28 11.17
CA ASP A 53 11.84 4.12 11.81
C ASP A 53 12.36 4.48 13.20
N TRP A 54 12.58 5.76 13.47
CA TRP A 54 13.19 6.29 14.66
C TRP A 54 12.18 7.12 15.46
N ILE A 55 11.69 6.58 16.57
CA ILE A 55 10.78 7.29 17.49
C ILE A 55 11.54 7.82 18.71
N LYS A 56 11.16 8.99 19.23
CA LYS A 56 11.79 9.57 20.42
C LYS A 56 11.60 8.65 21.65
N ALA A 57 12.56 8.70 22.57
CA ALA A 57 12.53 7.98 23.85
C ALA A 57 11.21 8.15 24.63
N GLY A 58 10.61 9.35 24.61
CA GLY A 58 9.32 9.59 25.26
C GLY A 58 8.19 8.76 24.67
N THR A 59 8.14 8.63 23.35
CA THR A 59 7.13 7.81 22.65
C THR A 59 7.40 6.32 22.85
N ALA A 60 8.67 5.90 22.75
CA ALA A 60 9.05 4.51 22.95
C ALA A 60 8.65 4.00 24.35
N ARG A 61 8.84 4.83 25.39
CA ARG A 61 8.39 4.52 26.76
C ARG A 61 6.88 4.38 26.88
N LYS A 62 6.11 5.19 26.16
CA LYS A 62 4.64 5.10 26.15
C LYS A 62 4.14 3.83 25.46
N ILE A 63 4.81 3.40 24.39
CA ILE A 63 4.44 2.18 23.64
C ILE A 63 4.71 0.93 24.48
N LEU A 64 5.88 0.87 25.11
CA LEU A 64 6.30 -0.29 25.89
C LEU A 64 5.81 -0.28 27.35
N ASP A 65 5.20 0.83 27.79
CA ASP A 65 4.85 1.11 29.18
C ASP A 65 6.03 0.90 30.16
N MET A 66 7.17 1.54 29.84
CA MET A 66 8.44 1.31 30.54
C MET A 66 9.09 2.58 31.10
N SER A 67 9.82 2.39 32.19
CA SER A 67 10.70 3.42 32.76
C SER A 67 11.86 3.78 31.82
N PRO A 68 12.48 4.97 31.97
CA PRO A 68 13.70 5.33 31.24
C PRO A 68 14.84 4.33 31.43
N GLY A 69 15.03 3.81 32.65
CA GLY A 69 16.07 2.84 32.97
C GLY A 69 15.83 1.50 32.27
N SER A 70 14.60 1.03 32.23
CA SER A 70 14.23 -0.22 31.53
C SER A 70 14.52 -0.13 30.03
N LEU A 71 14.10 0.98 29.39
CA LEU A 71 14.37 1.21 27.97
C LEU A 71 15.87 1.33 27.69
N GLN A 72 16.61 2.01 28.57
CA GLN A 72 18.07 2.10 28.48
C GLN A 72 18.74 0.73 28.60
N ASN A 73 18.28 -0.12 29.53
CA ASN A 73 18.81 -1.49 29.68
C ASN A 73 18.61 -2.31 28.41
N LEU A 74 17.44 -2.22 27.77
CA LEU A 74 17.19 -2.89 26.47
C LEU A 74 18.12 -2.39 25.36
N SER A 75 18.47 -1.11 25.41
CA SER A 75 19.39 -0.47 24.46
C SER A 75 20.83 -0.95 24.64
N ILE A 76 21.30 -0.97 25.89
CA ILE A 76 22.64 -1.42 26.25
C ILE A 76 22.78 -2.93 26.01
N ALA A 77 21.73 -3.71 26.27
CA ALA A 77 21.68 -5.13 25.98
C ALA A 77 21.56 -5.47 24.48
N GLY A 78 21.50 -4.46 23.60
CA GLY A 78 21.44 -4.64 22.14
C GLY A 78 20.11 -5.21 21.63
N ARG A 79 19.05 -5.20 22.45
CA ARG A 79 17.73 -5.74 22.08
C ARG A 79 16.92 -4.77 21.20
N ILE A 80 17.19 -3.48 21.32
CA ILE A 80 16.55 -2.43 20.52
C ILE A 80 17.64 -1.49 19.99
N ARG A 81 17.67 -1.27 18.67
CA ARG A 81 18.58 -0.30 18.07
C ARG A 81 18.19 1.12 18.46
N PHE A 82 19.19 1.93 18.80
CA PHE A 82 19.01 3.33 19.19
C PHE A 82 20.00 4.26 18.49
N LYS A 83 19.64 5.55 18.41
CA LYS A 83 20.49 6.65 17.91
C LYS A 83 20.36 7.86 18.81
N LYS A 84 21.46 8.59 19.01
CA LYS A 84 21.48 9.88 19.69
C LYS A 84 21.61 11.00 18.65
N ILE A 85 20.62 11.89 18.59
CA ILE A 85 20.59 13.01 17.66
C ILE A 85 20.36 14.29 18.48
N ARG A 86 21.35 15.20 18.47
CA ARG A 86 21.29 16.48 19.20
C ARG A 86 20.84 16.34 20.67
N GLY A 87 21.38 15.34 21.38
CA GLY A 87 21.06 15.09 22.79
C GLY A 87 19.77 14.30 23.06
N SER A 88 18.94 14.06 22.04
CA SER A 88 17.73 13.23 22.16
C SER A 88 17.99 11.81 21.68
N TYR A 89 17.43 10.82 22.41
CA TYR A 89 17.48 9.42 22.01
C TYR A 89 16.28 9.03 21.16
N TYR A 90 16.56 8.24 20.13
CA TYR A 90 15.60 7.70 19.19
C TYR A 90 15.78 6.18 19.08
N TYR A 91 14.67 5.46 18.93
CA TYR A 91 14.62 4.01 18.93
C TYR A 91 13.98 3.47 17.68
N ASN A 92 14.45 2.31 17.22
CA ASN A 92 13.88 1.67 16.06
C ASN A 92 12.46 1.14 16.37
N LEU A 93 11.46 1.63 15.63
CA LEU A 93 10.06 1.28 15.85
C LEU A 93 9.78 -0.21 15.54
N LYS A 94 10.45 -0.77 14.53
CA LYS A 94 10.31 -2.19 14.17
C LYS A 94 10.84 -3.10 15.29
N ASP A 95 11.99 -2.77 15.86
CA ASP A 95 12.55 -3.51 17.00
C ASP A 95 11.61 -3.44 18.22
N ILE A 96 11.04 -2.26 18.50
CA ILE A 96 10.05 -2.07 19.57
C ILE A 96 8.81 -2.94 19.35
N ASN A 97 8.25 -2.95 18.14
CA ASN A 97 7.06 -3.73 17.81
C ASN A 97 7.29 -5.24 17.77
N ASN A 98 8.55 -5.66 17.57
CA ASN A 98 8.94 -7.07 17.51
C ASN A 98 9.56 -7.58 18.81
N LEU A 99 9.67 -6.74 19.84
CA LEU A 99 10.35 -7.12 21.10
C LEU A 99 9.68 -8.30 21.81
N PHE A 100 8.36 -8.45 21.66
CA PHE A 100 7.53 -9.47 22.30
C PHE A 100 6.84 -10.42 21.31
N LYS A 101 7.28 -10.43 20.05
CA LYS A 101 6.84 -11.41 19.05
C LYS A 101 7.85 -12.53 18.97
#